data_AF-A0A7C3XIZ3-F1
#
_entry.id   AF-A0A7C3XIZ3-F1
#
_cell.length_a   1.000
_cell.length_b   1.000
_cell.length_c   1.000
_cell.angle_alpha   90.00
_cell.angle_beta   90.00
_cell.angle_gamma   90.00
#
_symmetry.space_group_name_H-M   'P 1'
#
loop_
_entity.id
_entity.type
_entity.pdbx_description
1 polymer ?
#
loop_
_entity_poly.entity_id
_entity_poly.type
_entity_poly.pdbx_seq_one_letter_code
_entity_poly.pdbx_strand_id
1 'polypeptide(L)'
;MSNNPFERPAATATATAAPSAAPVNGGLGSVGVQGSDDPYSISTPSGVSGVRMSDPGIIDQLLLVEPVEYLPSMTTSASKEPVDAFRVNILPLTGELAGELQPDVLIFQEALKRELRKTYAGPNRWLLAYHHLGDAKPGKNAPYLFTPPNEEQMALFEKFKAQRAATAGTR
;
A
#
# COMPACT_ATOMS: atom_id res chain seq x y z
N MET A 1 -12.88 -73.92 -36.75
CA MET A 1 -13.19 -72.50 -36.49
C MET A 1 -12.65 -72.15 -35.11
N SER A 2 -11.93 -71.08 -34.83
CA SER A 2 -11.15 -70.10 -35.61
C SER A 2 -10.26 -69.45 -34.56
N ASN A 3 -8.95 -69.55 -34.74
CA ASN A 3 -7.98 -68.72 -34.05
C ASN A 3 -8.14 -67.31 -34.63
N ASN A 4 -8.27 -66.24 -33.84
CA ASN A 4 -7.95 -64.92 -34.37
C ASN A 4 -7.34 -63.93 -33.36
N PRO A 5 -6.33 -63.15 -33.79
CA PRO A 5 -5.25 -62.61 -32.97
C PRO A 5 -4.97 -61.13 -33.29
N PHE A 6 -5.39 -60.17 -32.46
CA PHE A 6 -4.96 -58.76 -32.56
C PHE A 6 -5.06 -58.16 -31.15
N GLU A 7 -4.02 -58.21 -30.32
CA GLU A 7 -2.93 -57.21 -30.23
C GLU A 7 -3.40 -55.74 -30.35
N ARG A 8 -3.51 -55.04 -29.21
CA ARG A 8 -2.56 -54.01 -28.74
C ARG A 8 -3.07 -53.26 -27.49
N PRO A 9 -2.18 -52.89 -26.53
CA PRO A 9 -2.53 -52.09 -25.35
C PRO A 9 -2.35 -50.59 -25.61
N ALA A 10 -3.13 -49.76 -24.91
CA ALA A 10 -2.79 -48.42 -24.40
C ALA A 10 -4.02 -47.48 -24.41
N ALA A 11 -4.37 -46.94 -23.24
CA ALA A 11 -4.52 -45.51 -22.99
C ALA A 11 -5.03 -45.31 -21.56
N THR A 12 -4.12 -45.31 -20.59
CA THR A 12 -4.39 -44.76 -19.26
C THR A 12 -4.44 -43.24 -19.42
N ALA A 13 -5.64 -42.66 -19.46
CA ALA A 13 -5.81 -41.21 -19.41
C ALA A 13 -5.62 -40.74 -17.97
N THR A 14 -4.40 -40.35 -17.61
CA THR A 14 -4.13 -39.50 -16.44
C THR A 14 -4.59 -38.09 -16.76
N ALA A 15 -5.76 -37.70 -16.24
CA ALA A 15 -6.16 -36.30 -16.16
C ALA A 15 -5.27 -35.60 -15.12
N THR A 16 -4.26 -34.88 -15.59
CA THR A 16 -3.52 -33.91 -14.79
C THR A 16 -4.47 -32.78 -14.40
N ALA A 17 -4.90 -32.77 -13.15
CA ALA A 17 -5.61 -31.65 -12.56
C ALA A 17 -4.70 -30.40 -12.63
N ALA A 18 -5.19 -29.37 -13.31
CA ALA A 18 -4.62 -28.04 -13.26
C ALA A 18 -4.58 -27.55 -11.80
N PRO A 19 -3.48 -26.94 -11.32
CA PRO A 19 -3.50 -26.28 -10.04
C PRO A 19 -4.44 -25.07 -10.15
N SER A 20 -5.58 -25.13 -9.45
CA SER A 20 -6.39 -23.97 -9.16
C SER A 20 -5.51 -22.94 -8.46
N ALA A 21 -5.15 -21.88 -9.18
CA ALA A 21 -4.61 -20.68 -8.57
C ALA A 21 -5.67 -20.16 -7.59
N ALA A 22 -5.38 -20.27 -6.30
CA ALA A 22 -6.09 -19.53 -5.28
C ALA A 22 -6.03 -18.03 -5.64
N PRO A 23 -7.08 -17.25 -5.39
CA PRO A 23 -7.00 -15.81 -5.53
C PRO A 23 -5.87 -15.33 -4.62
N VAL A 24 -4.83 -14.77 -5.23
CA VAL A 24 -3.82 -14.02 -4.50
C VAL A 24 -4.57 -12.98 -3.68
N ASN A 25 -4.52 -13.11 -2.36
CA ASN A 25 -4.92 -12.04 -1.47
C ASN A 25 -3.93 -10.92 -1.77
N GLY A 26 -4.31 -10.01 -2.68
CA GLY A 26 -3.56 -8.84 -3.09
C GLY A 26 -3.45 -7.88 -1.92
N GLY A 27 -2.63 -8.25 -0.95
CA GLY A 27 -2.16 -7.35 0.08
C GLY A 27 -1.42 -6.20 -0.59
N LEU A 28 -1.69 -4.99 -0.13
CA LEU A 28 -0.94 -3.81 -0.54
C LEU A 28 0.55 -4.11 -0.39
N GLY A 29 1.32 -3.85 -1.44
CA GLY A 29 2.75 -4.15 -1.50
C GLY A 29 3.49 -3.45 -0.37
N SER A 30 3.76 -4.18 0.70
CA SER A 30 4.61 -3.72 1.78
C SER A 30 6.06 -3.83 1.29
N VAL A 31 6.76 -2.70 1.15
CA VAL A 31 8.12 -2.67 0.63
C VAL A 31 9.08 -2.96 1.79
N GLY A 32 9.79 -4.08 1.73
CA GLY A 32 10.81 -4.43 2.72
C GLY A 32 12.12 -3.72 2.45
N VAL A 33 12.63 -3.05 3.48
CA VAL A 33 14.01 -2.53 3.54
C VAL A 33 14.76 -3.39 4.54
N GLN A 34 15.72 -4.17 4.04
CA GLN A 34 16.64 -4.95 4.87
C GLN A 34 18.01 -4.25 4.81
N GLY A 35 18.33 -3.43 5.82
CA GLY A 35 19.62 -2.73 5.95
C GLY A 35 19.52 -1.50 6.87
N SER A 36 20.46 -1.36 7.79
CA SER A 36 20.46 -0.37 8.89
C SER A 36 20.77 1.09 8.49
N ASP A 37 20.54 1.47 7.23
CA ASP A 37 20.62 2.85 6.75
C ASP A 37 19.37 3.06 5.89
N ASP A 38 18.30 3.63 6.48
CA ASP A 38 16.99 3.75 5.83
C ASP A 38 17.08 4.81 4.70
N PRO A 39 17.04 4.41 3.41
CA PRO A 39 17.20 5.33 2.28
C PRO A 39 16.01 6.31 2.12
N TYR A 40 14.96 6.16 2.95
CA TYR A 40 13.80 7.04 3.03
C TYR A 40 13.86 7.99 4.25
N SER A 41 14.97 8.03 5.00
CA SER A 41 15.20 9.04 6.03
C SER A 41 15.31 10.44 5.42
N ILE A 42 14.17 11.08 5.19
CA ILE A 42 14.07 12.54 5.14
C ILE A 42 14.10 12.98 6.61
N SER A 43 15.07 13.81 7.00
CA SER A 43 15.09 14.47 8.30
C SER A 43 13.70 15.01 8.59
N THR A 44 12.96 14.39 9.51
CA THR A 44 11.57 14.72 9.81
C THR A 44 11.52 16.19 10.24
N PRO A 45 11.02 17.11 9.38
CA PRO A 45 10.90 18.48 9.80
C PRO A 45 9.89 18.50 10.95
N SER A 46 10.29 19.06 12.09
CA SER A 46 9.43 19.17 13.26
C SER A 46 8.35 20.20 12.98
N GLY A 47 7.21 19.75 12.46
CA GLY A 47 6.04 20.56 12.18
C GLY A 47 4.85 19.65 11.91
N VAL A 48 3.69 19.96 12.48
CA VAL A 48 2.45 19.28 12.10
C VAL A 48 2.10 19.67 10.67
N SER A 49 2.15 18.73 9.72
CA SER A 49 1.59 19.00 8.40
C SER A 49 0.08 19.21 8.53
N GLY A 50 -0.41 20.32 7.96
CA GLY A 50 -1.85 20.63 7.92
C GLY A 50 -2.62 19.77 6.92
N VAL A 51 -1.92 18.91 6.19
CA VAL A 51 -2.43 18.07 5.12
C VAL A 51 -3.36 16.98 5.65
N ARG A 52 -4.45 16.74 4.92
CA ARG A 52 -5.44 15.70 5.18
C ARG A 52 -5.53 14.77 3.99
N MET A 53 -5.91 13.51 4.24
CA MET A 53 -6.21 12.53 3.19
C MET A 53 -7.32 13.00 2.23
N SER A 54 -8.20 13.89 2.69
CA SER A 54 -9.27 14.46 1.87
C SER A 54 -8.82 15.62 0.98
N ASP A 55 -7.56 16.07 1.08
CA ASP A 55 -7.11 17.24 0.34
C ASP A 55 -6.83 16.87 -1.12
N PRO A 56 -7.18 17.76 -2.08
CA PRO A 56 -7.03 17.47 -3.51
C PRO A 56 -5.58 17.28 -3.94
N GLY A 57 -4.60 17.79 -3.18
CA GLY A 57 -3.17 17.56 -3.43
C GLY A 57 -2.68 16.17 -3.00
N ILE A 58 -3.50 15.37 -2.32
CA ILE A 58 -3.19 14.02 -1.84
C ILE A 58 -4.08 12.97 -2.49
N ILE A 59 -5.33 13.32 -2.81
CA ILE A 59 -6.23 12.46 -3.58
C ILE A 59 -5.64 12.22 -4.97
N ASP A 60 -5.79 10.99 -5.45
CA ASP A 60 -5.31 10.51 -6.74
C ASP A 60 -3.78 10.58 -6.89
N GLN A 61 -3.06 10.44 -5.78
CA GLN A 61 -1.60 10.43 -5.77
C GLN A 61 -1.02 9.08 -5.34
N LEU A 62 0.16 8.77 -5.87
CA LEU A 62 1.00 7.68 -5.38
C LEU A 62 1.74 8.14 -4.13
N LEU A 63 1.57 7.44 -3.02
CA LEU A 63 2.10 7.81 -1.72
C LEU A 63 3.00 6.72 -1.16
N LEU A 64 4.10 7.13 -0.52
CA LEU A 64 4.76 6.35 0.51
C LEU A 64 4.23 6.81 1.87
N VAL A 65 3.67 5.88 2.64
CA VAL A 65 3.06 6.18 3.94
C VAL A 65 3.76 5.37 5.02
N GLU A 66 4.34 6.05 5.99
CA GLU A 66 4.97 5.46 7.17
C GLU A 66 4.03 5.62 8.37
N PRO A 67 3.41 4.54 8.89
CA PRO A 67 2.71 4.60 10.16
C PRO A 67 3.72 4.76 11.31
N VAL A 68 3.64 5.88 12.03
CA VAL A 68 4.54 6.22 13.14
C VAL A 68 3.96 5.74 14.47
N GLU A 69 2.68 6.01 14.71
CA GLU A 69 2.04 5.72 15.98
C GLU A 69 0.54 5.48 15.81
N TYR A 70 0.03 4.50 16.55
CA TYR A 70 -1.41 4.34 16.73
C TYR A 70 -1.86 5.09 17.99
N LEU A 71 -2.79 6.03 17.82
CA LEU A 71 -3.40 6.81 18.87
C LEU A 71 -4.76 6.19 19.20
N PRO A 72 -4.90 5.46 20.33
CA PRO A 72 -6.12 4.72 20.63
C PRO A 72 -7.31 5.61 20.99
N SER A 73 -7.05 6.86 21.37
CA SER A 73 -8.10 7.80 21.78
C SER A 73 -7.61 9.24 21.66
N MET A 74 -8.33 10.05 20.89
CA MET A 74 -8.09 11.49 20.76
C MET A 74 -9.42 12.25 20.61
N THR A 75 -9.56 13.35 21.34
CA THR A 75 -10.67 14.28 21.15
C THR A 75 -10.32 15.22 20.00
N THR A 76 -11.24 15.35 19.04
CA THR A 76 -11.10 16.33 17.95
C THR A 76 -12.29 17.29 17.96
N SER A 77 -12.10 18.51 17.47
CA SER A 77 -13.19 19.49 17.38
C SER A 77 -14.37 19.02 16.53
N ALA A 78 -14.16 18.02 15.65
CA ALA A 78 -15.20 17.44 14.80
C ALA A 78 -15.90 16.23 15.43
N SER A 79 -15.36 15.66 16.51
CA SER A 79 -15.84 14.43 17.13
C SER A 79 -16.53 14.72 18.46
N LYS A 80 -17.74 14.20 18.67
CA LYS A 80 -18.43 14.28 19.97
C LYS A 80 -17.86 13.31 21.01
N GLU A 81 -17.21 12.25 20.55
CA GLU A 81 -16.60 11.20 21.37
C GLU A 81 -15.12 11.05 20.98
N PRO A 82 -14.27 10.51 21.86
CA PRO A 82 -12.89 10.21 21.53
C PRO A 82 -12.82 9.19 20.38
N VAL A 83 -12.01 9.51 19.36
CA VAL A 83 -11.81 8.65 18.20
C VAL A 83 -10.36 8.18 18.12
N ASP A 84 -10.14 6.99 17.58
CA ASP A 84 -8.80 6.50 17.33
C ASP A 84 -8.25 7.00 15.99
N ALA A 85 -6.93 7.17 15.93
CA ALA A 85 -6.23 7.69 14.77
C ALA A 85 -4.88 7.01 14.55
N PHE A 86 -4.34 7.14 13.35
CA PHE A 86 -2.93 6.89 13.09
C PHE A 86 -2.22 8.21 12.84
N ARG A 87 -1.06 8.37 13.48
CA ARG A 87 -0.08 9.38 13.10
C ARG A 87 0.87 8.78 12.08
N VAL A 88 1.02 9.43 10.94
CA VAL A 88 1.80 8.94 9.82
C VAL A 88 2.70 10.03 9.24
N ASN A 89 3.80 9.63 8.61
CA ASN A 89 4.52 10.46 7.65
C ASN A 89 4.09 10.08 6.24
N ILE A 90 3.90 11.06 5.36
CA ILE A 90 3.52 10.82 3.98
C ILE A 90 4.56 11.45 3.07
N LEU A 91 4.99 10.72 2.06
CA LEU A 91 5.79 11.23 0.98
C LEU A 91 5.06 10.98 -0.34
N PRO A 92 4.39 12.00 -0.91
CA PRO A 92 3.81 11.92 -2.23
C PRO A 92 4.92 11.73 -3.27
N LEU A 93 4.72 10.81 -4.20
CA LEU A 93 5.61 10.56 -5.34
C LEU A 93 5.12 11.22 -6.63
N THR A 94 3.88 11.69 -6.62
CA THR A 94 3.20 12.38 -7.73
C THR A 94 2.46 13.60 -7.23
N GLY A 95 2.04 14.47 -8.16
CA GLY A 95 1.27 15.67 -7.85
C GLY A 95 2.13 16.87 -7.45
N GLU A 96 1.47 17.91 -6.94
CA GLU A 96 2.11 19.18 -6.57
C GLU A 96 3.07 19.03 -5.38
N LEU A 97 2.75 18.12 -4.46
CA LEU A 97 3.54 17.84 -3.26
C LEU A 97 4.59 16.74 -3.47
N ALA A 98 4.88 16.37 -4.72
CA ALA A 98 5.78 15.27 -5.04
C ALA A 98 7.20 15.53 -4.48
N GLY A 99 7.70 14.56 -3.72
CA GLY A 99 9.03 14.61 -3.10
C GLY A 99 9.10 15.39 -1.79
N GLU A 100 8.01 16.05 -1.37
CA GLU A 100 7.94 16.78 -0.11
C GLU A 100 7.37 15.90 1.00
N LEU A 101 8.14 15.68 2.08
CA LEU A 101 7.65 14.93 3.23
C LEU A 101 6.61 15.75 3.99
N GLN A 102 5.45 15.14 4.22
CA GLN A 102 4.37 15.64 5.05
C GLN A 102 4.39 14.88 6.40
N PRO A 103 5.06 15.44 7.43
CA PRO A 103 5.18 14.81 8.74
C PRO A 103 3.91 14.93 9.60
N ASP A 104 3.76 14.01 10.55
CA ASP A 104 2.75 14.05 11.62
C ASP A 104 1.28 14.18 11.14
N VAL A 105 0.95 13.61 9.98
CA VAL A 105 -0.42 13.61 9.45
C VAL A 105 -1.30 12.64 10.22
N LEU A 106 -2.50 13.09 10.61
CA LEU A 106 -3.47 12.28 11.35
C LEU A 106 -4.52 11.67 10.42
N ILE A 107 -4.66 10.35 10.49
CA ILE A 107 -5.62 9.56 9.71
C ILE A 107 -6.69 8.98 10.63
N PHE A 108 -7.95 9.34 10.38
CA PHE A 108 -9.12 8.90 11.16
C PHE A 108 -10.02 7.93 10.37
N GLN A 109 -9.86 7.84 9.05
CA GLN A 109 -10.71 7.05 8.16
C GLN A 109 -10.49 5.55 8.40
N GLU A 110 -11.54 4.85 8.82
CA GLU A 110 -11.54 3.42 9.16
C GLU A 110 -10.85 2.54 8.11
N ALA A 111 -11.15 2.76 6.83
CA ALA A 111 -10.62 1.97 5.73
C ALA A 111 -9.09 2.12 5.58
N LEU A 112 -8.57 3.35 5.74
CA LEU A 112 -7.13 3.63 5.70
C LEU A 112 -6.43 3.07 6.95
N LYS A 113 -7.02 3.29 8.14
CA LYS A 113 -6.50 2.76 9.41
C LYS A 113 -6.31 1.25 9.35
N ARG A 114 -7.23 0.50 8.73
CA ARG A 114 -7.12 -0.97 8.61
C ARG A 114 -5.85 -1.40 7.88
N GLU A 115 -5.49 -0.71 6.80
CA GLU A 115 -4.29 -1.03 6.04
C GLU A 115 -3.02 -0.58 6.77
N LEU A 116 -3.06 0.59 7.42
CA LEU A 116 -1.95 1.07 8.25
C LEU A 116 -1.65 0.15 9.44
N ARG A 117 -2.67 -0.44 10.08
CA ARG A 117 -2.46 -1.44 11.15
C ARG A 117 -1.65 -2.64 10.67
N LYS A 118 -1.89 -3.11 9.42
CA LYS A 118 -1.15 -4.24 8.85
C LYS A 118 0.31 -3.86 8.59
N THR A 119 0.55 -2.68 8.02
CA THR A 119 1.91 -2.17 7.78
C THR A 119 2.63 -1.95 9.11
N TYR A 120 1.98 -1.31 10.08
CA TYR A 120 2.56 -1.00 11.39
C TYR A 120 2.97 -2.25 12.18
N ALA A 121 2.17 -3.31 12.12
CA ALA A 121 2.49 -4.59 12.76
C ALA A 121 3.42 -5.48 11.92
N GLY A 122 3.66 -5.12 10.66
CA GLY A 122 4.44 -5.90 9.72
C GLY A 122 5.95 -5.62 9.79
N PRO A 123 6.76 -6.39 9.05
CA PRO A 123 8.20 -6.17 8.98
C PRO A 123 8.59 -4.89 8.22
N ASN A 124 7.64 -4.26 7.53
CA ASN A 124 7.88 -3.18 6.59
C ASN A 124 7.31 -1.88 7.15
N ARG A 125 8.19 -0.88 7.30
CA ARG A 125 7.81 0.43 7.85
C ARG A 125 7.07 1.32 6.86
N TRP A 126 7.16 1.04 5.57
CA TRP A 126 6.59 1.87 4.52
C TRP A 126 5.51 1.11 3.73
N LEU A 127 4.37 1.76 3.57
CA LEU A 127 3.29 1.36 2.67
C LEU A 127 3.41 2.15 1.37
N LEU A 128 3.61 1.46 0.25
CA LEU A 128 3.45 2.07 -1.08
C LEU A 128 2.00 1.86 -1.52
N ALA A 129 1.26 2.95 -1.71
CA ALA A 129 -0.14 2.88 -2.09
C ALA A 129 -0.57 4.04 -2.98
N TYR A 130 -1.48 3.76 -3.91
CA TYR A 130 -2.25 4.79 -4.59
C TYR A 130 -3.43 5.20 -3.72
N HIS A 131 -3.54 6.49 -3.43
CA HIS A 131 -4.62 7.05 -2.62
C HIS A 131 -5.73 7.59 -3.53
N HIS A 132 -6.97 7.16 -3.33
CA HIS A 132 -8.09 7.63 -4.13
C HIS A 132 -9.42 7.57 -3.36
N LEU A 133 -10.42 8.22 -3.93
CA LEU A 133 -11.81 8.12 -3.48
C LEU A 133 -12.46 6.91 -4.17
N GLY A 134 -12.91 5.93 -3.38
CA GLY A 134 -13.60 4.74 -3.90
C GLY A 134 -15.04 5.02 -4.31
N ASP A 135 -15.79 3.97 -4.61
CA ASP A 135 -17.20 4.12 -5.00
C ASP A 135 -18.12 4.35 -3.80
N ALA A 136 -19.06 5.29 -3.96
CA ALA A 136 -20.15 5.48 -3.03
C ALA A 136 -21.12 4.29 -3.07
N LYS A 137 -21.55 3.82 -1.90
CA LYS A 137 -22.62 2.82 -1.79
C LYS A 137 -23.95 3.53 -1.49
N PRO A 138 -25.11 2.96 -1.88
CA PRO A 138 -26.40 3.58 -1.58
C PRO A 138 -26.52 3.94 -0.09
N GLY A 139 -26.75 5.23 0.19
CA GLY A 139 -26.86 5.76 1.55
C GLY A 139 -25.54 5.97 2.31
N LYS A 140 -24.37 5.82 1.67
CA LYS A 140 -23.06 6.05 2.28
C LYS A 140 -22.13 6.84 1.34
N ASN A 141 -21.39 7.79 1.90
CA ASN A 141 -20.36 8.51 1.17
C ASN A 141 -19.25 7.55 0.70
N ALA A 142 -18.65 7.88 -0.43
CA ALA A 142 -17.48 7.20 -0.95
C ALA A 142 -16.34 7.22 0.10
N PRO A 143 -15.74 6.07 0.43
CA PRO A 143 -14.62 6.00 1.35
C PRO A 143 -13.31 6.34 0.63
N TYR A 144 -12.39 6.97 1.35
CA TYR A 144 -11.00 7.07 0.92
C TYR A 144 -10.30 5.72 1.10
N LEU A 145 -9.53 5.31 0.10
CA LEU A 145 -8.92 3.99 0.02
C LEU A 145 -7.44 4.08 -0.36
N PHE A 146 -6.69 3.07 0.09
CA PHE A 146 -5.38 2.72 -0.44
C PHE A 146 -5.54 1.52 -1.37
N THR A 147 -5.02 1.62 -2.58
CA THR A 147 -4.94 0.52 -3.54
C THR A 147 -3.49 0.20 -3.87
N PRO A 148 -3.22 -1.06 -4.31
CA PRO A 148 -1.91 -1.40 -4.80
C PRO A 148 -1.55 -0.50 -6.00
N PRO A 149 -0.30 -0.05 -6.10
CA PRO A 149 0.15 0.68 -7.28
C PRO A 149 0.06 -0.19 -8.53
N ASN A 150 -0.32 0.42 -9.66
CA ASN A 150 -0.27 -0.24 -10.98
C ASN A 150 1.18 -0.29 -11.53
N GLU A 151 1.39 -0.88 -12.70
CA GLU A 151 2.74 -1.00 -13.30
C GLU A 151 3.40 0.36 -13.58
N GLU A 152 2.65 1.36 -14.02
CA GLU A 152 3.18 2.71 -14.29
C GLU A 152 3.63 3.41 -13.00
N GLN A 153 2.82 3.29 -11.95
CA GLN A 153 3.09 3.81 -10.62
C GLN A 153 4.27 3.09 -9.96
N MET A 154 4.36 1.77 -10.15
CA MET A 154 5.52 1.00 -9.74
C MET A 154 6.80 1.48 -10.44
N ALA A 155 6.74 1.78 -11.74
CA ALA A 155 7.89 2.32 -12.46
C ALA A 155 8.30 3.72 -11.94
N LEU A 156 7.34 4.55 -11.52
CA LEU A 156 7.64 5.82 -10.86
C LEU A 156 8.36 5.61 -9.52
N PHE A 157 7.89 4.64 -8.74
CA PHE A 157 8.54 4.28 -7.48
C PHE A 157 9.97 3.75 -7.70
N GLU A 158 10.19 2.89 -8.70
CA GLU A 158 11.54 2.42 -9.05
C GLU A 158 12.47 3.58 -9.44
N LYS A 159 11.99 4.53 -10.24
CA LYS A 159 12.74 5.74 -10.60
C LYS A 159 13.08 6.57 -9.37
N PHE A 160 12.12 6.76 -8.47
CA PHE A 160 12.32 7.48 -7.22
C PHE A 160 13.41 6.84 -6.36
N LYS A 161 13.37 5.51 -6.18
CA LYS A 161 14.41 4.76 -5.46
C LYS A 161 15.79 4.96 -6.08
N ALA A 162 15.90 4.88 -7.40
CA ALA A 162 17.17 5.07 -8.11
C ALA A 162 17.72 6.48 -7.90
N GLN A 163 16.88 7.51 -7.93
CA GLN A 163 17.27 8.90 -7.67
C GLN A 163 17.78 9.10 -6.24
N ARG A 164 17.13 8.47 -5.25
CA ARG A 164 17.55 8.54 -3.83
C ARG A 164 18.88 7.83 -3.60
N ALA A 165 19.07 6.64 -4.18
CA ALA A 165 20.33 5.91 -4.09
C ALA A 165 21.51 6.69 -4.68
N ALA A 166 21.31 7.36 -5.82
CA ALA A 166 22.33 8.21 -6.44
C ALA A 166 22.72 9.41 -5.56
N THR A 167 21.74 9.99 -4.84
CA THR A 167 21.97 11.11 -3.93
C THR A 167 22.70 10.67 -2.66
N ALA A 168 22.40 9.47 -2.14
CA ALA A 168 23.06 8.91 -0.95
C ALA A 168 24.53 8.48 -1.21
N GLY A 169 24.88 8.11 -2.43
CA GLY A 169 26.24 7.63 -2.79
C GLY A 169 27.27 8.72 -3.10
N THR A 170 26.93 10.01 -2.96
CA THR A 170 27.83 11.14 -3.30
C THR A 170 28.46 11.79 -2.06
N ARG A 171 28.77 11.01 -1.02
CA ARG A 171 29.38 11.56 0.21
C ARG A 171 30.58 10.77 0.70
#